data_AF-A0A1Q6V0M9-F1
#
_entry.id   AF-A0A1Q6V0M9-F1
#
_cell.length_a   1.000
_cell.length_b   1.000
_cell.length_c   1.000
_cell.angle_alpha   90.00
_cell.angle_beta   90.00
_cell.angle_gamma   90.00
#
_symmetry.space_group_name_H-M   'P 1'
#
loop_
_entity.id
_entity.type
_entity.pdbx_description
1 polymer ?
#
loop_
_entity_poly.entity_id
_entity_poly.type
_entity_poly.pdbx_seq_one_letter_code
_entity_poly.pdbx_strand_id
1 'polypeptide(L)'
;MGNQDYIKLKEAYSNLFKLSQKVKEFIDKEDYNEVMSVLKVKDNVIAKINELIKKVPKELFESAEMVELTLPVRQLELENIKRIETLKDKVEEELSHLKNKAKLLEAYSNEDENKGSILDFKDE
;
A
#
# COMPACT_ATOMS: atom_id res chain seq x y z
N MET A 1 -33.26 -1.80 -25.00
CA MET A 1 -33.08 -2.06 -23.55
C MET A 1 -31.59 -2.29 -23.33
N GLY A 2 -30.94 -1.45 -22.51
CA GLY A 2 -29.51 -1.61 -22.21
C GLY A 2 -29.27 -2.89 -21.43
N ASN A 3 -28.15 -3.57 -21.68
CA ASN A 3 -27.76 -4.75 -20.91
C ASN A 3 -27.54 -4.34 -19.44
N GLN A 4 -28.43 -4.78 -18.53
CA GLN A 4 -28.37 -4.40 -17.12
C GLN A 4 -27.05 -4.82 -16.45
N ASP A 5 -26.45 -5.93 -16.88
CA ASP A 5 -25.16 -6.38 -16.34
C ASP A 5 -24.01 -5.49 -16.81
N TYR A 6 -24.11 -4.94 -18.03
CA TYR A 6 -23.15 -3.95 -18.53
C TYR A 6 -23.21 -2.64 -17.72
N ILE A 7 -24.41 -2.16 -17.37
CA ILE A 7 -24.56 -0.97 -16.51
C ILE A 7 -23.95 -1.21 -15.13
N LYS A 8 -24.26 -2.35 -14.50
CA LYS A 8 -23.68 -2.73 -13.20
C LYS A 8 -22.17 -2.89 -13.26
N LEU A 9 -21.63 -3.35 -14.39
CA LEU A 9 -20.18 -3.47 -14.58
C LEU A 9 -19.51 -2.09 -14.61
N LYS A 10 -20.07 -1.12 -15.33
CA LYS A 10 -19.58 0.26 -15.35
C LYS A 10 -19.60 0.89 -13.96
N GLU A 11 -20.69 0.71 -13.22
CA GLU A 11 -20.80 1.17 -11.83
C GLU A 11 -19.75 0.53 -10.92
N ALA A 12 -19.48 -0.77 -11.09
CA ALA A 12 -18.48 -1.47 -10.31
C ALA A 12 -17.07 -0.94 -10.58
N TYR A 13 -16.71 -0.66 -11.84
CA TYR A 13 -15.42 -0.03 -12.17
C TYR A 13 -15.31 1.42 -11.69
N SER A 14 -16.39 2.19 -11.77
CA SER A 14 -16.40 3.55 -11.20
C SER A 14 -16.21 3.53 -9.68
N ASN A 15 -16.83 2.57 -8.99
CA ASN A 15 -16.61 2.38 -7.56
C ASN A 15 -15.18 1.92 -7.25
N LEU A 16 -14.64 0.99 -8.05
CA LEU A 16 -13.26 0.54 -7.92
C LEU A 16 -12.29 1.73 -8.02
N PHE A 17 -12.48 2.61 -9.01
CA PHE A 17 -11.68 3.83 -9.15
C PHE A 17 -11.69 4.71 -7.90
N LYS A 18 -12.87 4.96 -7.33
CA LYS A 18 -13.00 5.76 -6.09
C LYS A 18 -12.29 5.11 -4.90
N LEU A 19 -12.37 3.78 -4.79
CA LEU A 19 -11.66 3.04 -3.75
C LEU A 19 -10.14 3.14 -3.95
N SER A 20 -9.66 3.04 -5.18
CA SER A 20 -8.25 3.23 -5.53
C SER A 20 -7.74 4.64 -5.17
N GLN A 21 -8.57 5.67 -5.34
CA GLN A 21 -8.24 7.05 -4.92
C GLN A 21 -8.15 7.16 -3.39
N LYS A 22 -9.09 6.56 -2.66
CA LYS A 22 -9.03 6.52 -1.19
C LYS A 22 -7.79 5.79 -0.68
N VAL A 23 -7.42 4.67 -1.30
CA VAL A 23 -6.17 3.96 -0.97
C VAL A 23 -4.98 4.89 -1.12
N LYS A 24 -4.90 5.64 -2.23
CA LYS A 24 -3.84 6.64 -2.44
C LYS A 24 -3.81 7.68 -1.31
N GLU A 25 -4.97 8.26 -0.98
CA GLU A 25 -5.08 9.29 0.06
C GLU A 25 -4.66 8.77 1.44
N PHE A 26 -4.99 7.53 1.79
CA PHE A 26 -4.60 6.94 3.07
C PHE A 26 -3.12 6.54 3.10
N ILE A 27 -2.55 6.07 1.98
CA ILE A 27 -1.10 5.88 1.84
C ILE A 27 -0.37 7.21 2.07
N ASP A 28 -0.86 8.30 1.46
CA ASP A 28 -0.29 9.65 1.60
C ASP A 28 -0.33 10.18 3.04
N LYS A 29 -1.27 9.69 3.86
CA LYS A 29 -1.42 10.05 5.27
C LYS A 29 -0.77 9.05 6.23
N GLU A 30 -0.15 7.99 5.68
CA GLU A 30 0.39 6.86 6.45
C GLU A 30 -0.65 6.17 7.36
N ASP A 31 -1.94 6.26 6.99
CA ASP A 31 -3.04 5.60 7.71
C ASP A 31 -3.24 4.17 7.19
N TYR A 32 -2.32 3.28 7.57
CA TYR A 32 -2.28 1.92 7.05
C TYR A 32 -3.49 1.07 7.49
N ASN A 33 -4.12 1.40 8.61
CA ASN A 33 -5.33 0.71 9.06
C ASN A 33 -6.50 0.97 8.09
N GLU A 34 -6.69 2.23 7.70
CA GLU A 34 -7.70 2.58 6.71
C GLU A 34 -7.36 2.04 5.31
N VAL A 35 -6.07 2.03 4.91
CA VAL A 35 -5.65 1.34 3.68
C VAL A 35 -6.12 -0.11 3.68
N MET A 36 -5.86 -0.86 4.75
CA MET A 36 -6.27 -2.27 4.86
C MET A 36 -7.80 -2.45 4.85
N SER A 37 -8.53 -1.53 5.50
CA SER A 37 -10.01 -1.52 5.48
C SER A 37 -10.56 -1.34 4.07
N VAL A 38 -10.04 -0.35 3.33
CA VAL A 38 -10.47 -0.07 1.95
C VAL A 38 -10.10 -1.21 0.99
N LEU A 39 -8.92 -1.83 1.15
CA LEU A 39 -8.51 -2.96 0.32
C LEU A 39 -9.48 -4.15 0.44
N LYS A 40 -9.95 -4.48 1.64
CA LYS A 40 -10.97 -5.53 1.82
C LYS A 40 -12.27 -5.24 1.07
N VAL A 41 -12.72 -3.98 1.08
CA VAL A 41 -13.89 -3.57 0.30
C VAL A 41 -13.62 -3.68 -1.19
N LYS A 42 -12.40 -3.33 -1.62
CA LYS A 42 -11.96 -3.40 -3.00
C LYS A 42 -11.97 -4.84 -3.53
N ASP A 43 -11.54 -5.82 -2.74
CA ASP A 43 -11.57 -7.24 -3.10
C ASP A 43 -12.99 -7.72 -3.40
N ASN A 44 -13.99 -7.28 -2.61
CA ASN A 44 -15.39 -7.60 -2.86
C ASN A 44 -15.90 -6.98 -4.19
N VAL A 45 -15.47 -5.76 -4.51
CA VAL A 45 -15.81 -5.11 -5.78
C VAL A 45 -15.16 -5.84 -6.96
N ILE A 46 -13.90 -6.26 -6.83
CA ILE A 46 -13.19 -7.03 -7.86
C ILE A 46 -13.88 -8.39 -8.08
N ALA A 47 -14.28 -9.09 -7.03
CA ALA A 47 -15.03 -10.34 -7.15
C ALA A 47 -16.33 -10.12 -7.94
N LYS A 48 -17.09 -9.06 -7.64
CA LYS A 48 -18.30 -8.69 -8.38
C LYS A 48 -18.02 -8.36 -9.85
N ILE A 49 -16.93 -7.64 -10.14
CA ILE A 49 -16.50 -7.36 -11.52
C ILE A 49 -16.23 -8.67 -12.27
N ASN A 50 -15.50 -9.60 -11.67
CA ASN A 50 -15.16 -10.89 -12.27
C ASN A 50 -16.42 -11.74 -12.59
N GLU A 51 -17.46 -11.65 -11.77
CA GLU A 51 -18.74 -12.30 -12.05
C GLU A 51 -19.51 -11.62 -13.21
N LEU A 52 -19.51 -10.29 -13.25
CA LEU A 52 -20.22 -9.52 -14.27
C LEU A 52 -19.57 -9.66 -15.65
N ILE A 53 -18.24 -9.69 -15.74
CA ILE A 53 -17.50 -9.88 -16.99
C ILE A 53 -17.94 -11.17 -17.71
N LYS A 54 -18.24 -12.24 -16.97
CA LYS A 54 -18.71 -13.52 -17.55
C LYS A 54 -20.10 -13.43 -18.19
N LYS A 55 -20.90 -12.42 -17.82
CA LYS A 55 -22.30 -12.23 -18.26
C LYS A 55 -22.43 -11.16 -19.34
N VAL A 56 -21.45 -10.27 -19.42
CA VAL A 56 -21.42 -9.17 -20.39
C VAL A 56 -20.84 -9.66 -21.73
N PRO A 57 -21.51 -9.40 -22.86
CA PRO A 57 -20.98 -9.69 -24.19
C PRO A 57 -19.58 -9.08 -24.40
N LYS A 58 -18.70 -9.84 -25.05
CA LYS A 58 -17.30 -9.46 -25.24
C LYS A 58 -17.15 -8.11 -25.93
N GLU A 59 -18.01 -7.83 -26.91
CA GLU A 59 -17.99 -6.59 -27.70
C GLU A 59 -18.29 -5.35 -26.84
N LEU A 60 -19.11 -5.50 -25.80
CA LEU A 60 -19.39 -4.42 -24.85
C LEU A 60 -18.24 -4.23 -23.86
N PHE A 61 -17.62 -5.33 -23.42
CA PHE A 61 -16.45 -5.27 -22.54
C PHE A 61 -15.22 -4.66 -23.23
N GLU A 62 -15.03 -4.97 -24.51
CA GLU A 62 -13.93 -4.43 -25.34
C GLU A 62 -14.26 -3.05 -25.95
N SER A 63 -15.41 -2.47 -25.61
CA SER A 63 -15.79 -1.15 -26.11
C SER A 63 -14.83 -0.05 -25.61
N ALA A 64 -14.70 1.01 -26.42
CA ALA A 64 -13.90 2.17 -26.04
C ALA A 64 -14.33 2.77 -24.70
N GLU A 65 -15.64 2.79 -24.42
CA GLU A 65 -16.20 3.25 -23.13
C GLU A 65 -15.64 2.47 -21.94
N MET A 66 -15.56 1.13 -22.05
CA MET A 66 -14.98 0.30 -20.99
C MET A 66 -13.48 0.48 -20.86
N VAL A 67 -12.77 0.68 -21.97
CA VAL A 67 -11.33 0.99 -21.93
C VAL A 67 -11.09 2.31 -21.21
N GLU A 68 -11.88 3.35 -21.50
CA GLU A 68 -11.81 4.66 -20.83
C GLU A 68 -12.10 4.57 -19.32
N LEU A 69 -12.98 3.66 -18.90
CA LEU A 69 -13.27 3.44 -17.48
C LEU A 69 -12.17 2.64 -16.75
N THR A 70 -11.58 1.65 -17.42
CA THR A 70 -10.63 0.71 -16.78
C THR A 70 -9.19 1.21 -16.77
N LEU A 71 -8.79 2.01 -17.77
CA LEU A 71 -7.41 2.48 -17.91
C LEU A 71 -6.98 3.41 -16.76
N PRO A 72 -7.79 4.40 -16.31
CA PRO A 72 -7.45 5.22 -15.15
C PRO A 72 -7.31 4.41 -13.86
N VAL A 73 -8.15 3.39 -13.67
CA VAL A 73 -8.03 2.46 -12.53
C VAL A 73 -6.68 1.79 -12.56
N ARG A 74 -6.29 1.21 -13.71
CA ARG A 74 -5.01 0.52 -13.86
C ARG A 74 -3.82 1.45 -13.58
N GLN A 75 -3.86 2.67 -14.11
CA GLN A 75 -2.78 3.66 -13.89
C GLN A 75 -2.64 3.98 -12.40
N LEU A 76 -3.75 4.28 -11.73
CA LEU A 76 -3.75 4.62 -10.31
C LEU A 76 -3.28 3.47 -9.42
N GLU A 77 -3.65 2.22 -9.76
CA GLU A 77 -3.16 1.04 -9.05
C GLU A 77 -1.65 0.85 -9.17
N LEU A 78 -1.10 1.05 -10.38
CA LEU A 78 0.36 0.99 -10.58
C LEU A 78 1.09 2.09 -9.81
N GLU A 79 0.51 3.29 -9.74
CA GLU A 79 1.05 4.38 -8.93
C GLU A 79 1.05 4.04 -7.44
N ASN A 80 -0.06 3.49 -6.93
CA ASN A 80 -0.16 3.07 -5.53
C ASN A 80 0.86 1.98 -5.17
N ILE A 81 1.07 1.00 -6.04
CA ILE A 81 2.08 -0.06 -5.85
C ILE A 81 3.48 0.55 -5.73
N LYS A 82 3.88 1.39 -6.70
CA LYS A 82 5.19 2.07 -6.67
C LYS A 82 5.39 2.89 -5.41
N ARG A 83 4.32 3.51 -4.91
CA ARG A 83 4.36 4.33 -3.69
C ARG A 83 4.64 3.47 -2.46
N ILE A 84 3.98 2.32 -2.36
CA ILE A 84 4.22 1.34 -1.28
C ILE A 84 5.64 0.77 -1.38
N GLU A 85 6.13 0.44 -2.58
CA GLU A 85 7.50 -0.02 -2.79
C GLU A 85 8.51 1.02 -2.30
N THR A 86 8.32 2.29 -2.66
CA THR A 86 9.18 3.39 -2.20
C THR A 86 9.16 3.54 -0.67
N LEU A 87 7.98 3.39 -0.05
CA LEU A 87 7.84 3.45 1.41
C LEU A 87 8.53 2.27 2.09
N LYS A 88 8.41 1.07 1.53
CA LYS A 88 9.09 -0.12 2.02
C LYS A 88 10.60 0.10 2.05
N ASP A 89 11.18 0.59 0.97
CA ASP A 89 12.62 0.82 0.87
C ASP A 89 13.11 1.82 1.93
N LYS A 90 12.34 2.90 2.16
CA LYS A 90 12.64 3.88 3.23
C LYS A 90 12.61 3.26 4.62
N VAL A 91 11.58 2.45 4.91
CA VAL A 91 11.46 1.76 6.22
C VAL A 91 12.61 0.77 6.42
N GLU A 92 13.03 0.05 5.38
CA GLU A 92 14.18 -0.86 5.45
C GLU A 92 15.48 -0.12 5.77
N GLU A 93 15.70 1.06 5.17
CA GLU A 93 16.85 1.93 5.47
C GLU A 93 16.82 2.44 6.91
N GLU A 94 15.68 2.98 7.36
CA GLU A 94 15.50 3.46 8.73
C GLU A 94 15.70 2.34 9.77
N LEU A 95 15.18 1.14 9.48
CA LEU A 95 15.35 -0.03 10.33
C LEU A 95 16.82 -0.46 10.43
N SER A 96 17.56 -0.41 9.31
CA SER A 96 19.00 -0.69 9.29
C SER A 96 19.77 0.30 10.16
N HIS A 97 19.44 1.59 10.05
CA HIS A 97 20.06 2.63 10.85
C HIS A 97 19.74 2.49 12.36
N LEU A 98 18.49 2.17 12.70
CA LEU A 98 18.08 1.88 14.08
C LEU A 98 18.81 0.67 14.67
N LYS A 99 18.98 -0.41 13.90
CA LYS A 99 19.76 -1.58 14.33
C LYS A 99 21.22 -1.23 14.64
N ASN A 100 21.84 -0.37 13.82
CA ASN A 100 23.21 0.07 14.08
C ASN A 100 23.31 0.94 15.34
N LYS A 101 22.32 1.82 15.56
CA LYS A 101 22.23 2.61 16.81
C LYS A 101 22.01 1.72 18.04
N ALA A 102 21.17 0.69 17.94
CA ALA A 102 20.95 -0.26 19.01
C ALA A 102 22.22 -1.04 19.35
N LYS A 103 22.98 -1.51 18.35
CA LYS A 103 24.30 -2.15 18.57
C LYS A 103 25.30 -1.23 19.25
N LEU A 104 25.31 0.06 18.88
CA LEU A 104 26.15 1.06 19.54
C LEU A 104 25.72 1.22 21.01
N LEU A 105 24.42 1.36 21.28
CA LEU A 105 23.91 1.45 22.64
C LEU A 105 24.29 0.22 23.46
N GLU A 106 24.15 -0.98 22.91
CA GLU A 106 24.53 -2.23 23.55
C GLU A 106 26.04 -2.29 23.88
N ALA A 107 26.88 -1.86 22.94
CA ALA A 107 28.34 -1.81 23.15
C ALA A 107 28.76 -0.79 24.23
N TYR A 108 27.94 0.24 24.48
CA TYR A 108 28.18 1.28 25.49
C TYR A 108 27.41 1.06 26.79
N SER A 109 26.33 0.28 26.78
CA SER A 109 25.59 -0.14 27.97
C SER A 109 26.42 -1.22 28.65
N ASN A 110 27.40 -0.77 29.42
CA ASN A 110 28.26 -1.60 30.27
C ASN A 110 27.42 -2.46 31.21
N GLU A 111 27.07 -3.69 30.81
CA GLU A 111 26.65 -4.76 31.71
C GLU A 111 27.84 -5.57 32.27
N ASP A 112 29.07 -5.25 31.84
CA ASP A 112 30.29 -5.81 32.43
C ASP A 112 30.84 -4.88 33.52
N GLU A 113 30.62 -5.22 34.80
CA GLU A 113 31.27 -4.61 35.97
C GLU A 113 32.82 -4.72 35.94
N ASN A 114 33.40 -5.46 34.98
CA ASN A 114 34.83 -5.79 34.93
C ASN A 114 35.64 -5.08 33.83
N LYS A 115 35.08 -4.10 33.11
CA LYS A 115 35.89 -3.25 32.23
C LYS A 115 36.35 -2.02 33.00
N GLY A 116 37.61 -2.03 33.42
CA GLY A 116 38.25 -0.99 34.22
C GLY A 116 37.84 0.43 33.80
N SER A 117 37.43 1.23 34.78
CA SER A 117 37.11 2.64 34.65
C SER A 117 38.34 3.39 34.15
N ILE A 118 38.36 3.79 32.87
CA ILE A 118 39.33 4.79 32.37
C ILE A 118 39.06 6.16 33.03
N LEU A 119 37.90 6.34 33.66
CA LEU A 119 37.52 7.53 34.40
C LEU A 119 38.10 7.59 35.83
N ASP A 120 38.83 6.57 36.27
CA ASP A 120 39.52 6.57 37.58
C ASP A 120 40.87 7.32 37.56
N PHE A 121 41.27 7.91 36.43
CA PHE A 121 42.33 8.91 36.42
C PHE A 121 41.76 10.28 36.79
N LYS A 122 41.46 10.46 38.08
CA LYS A 122 41.51 11.80 38.67
C LYS A 122 42.87 11.99 39.31
N ASP A 123 43.57 12.97 38.76
CA ASP A 123 44.81 13.56 39.24
C ASP A 123 44.70 13.93 40.74
N GLU A 124 45.52 13.30 41.57
CA GLU A 124 46.29 13.87 42.71
C GLU A 124 47.17 12.79 43.38
#